data_AF-Q2U3I6-F1
#
_entry.id   AF-Q2U3I6-F1
#
_cell.length_a   1.000
_cell.length_b   1.000
_cell.length_c   1.000
_cell.angle_alpha   90.00
_cell.angle_beta   90.00
_cell.angle_gamma   90.00
#
_symmetry.space_group_name_H-M   'P 1'
#
loop_
_entity.id
_entity.type
_entity.pdbx_description
1 polymer ?
#
loop_
_entity_poly.entity_id
_entity_poly.type
_entity_poly.pdbx_seq_one_letter_code
_entity_poly.pdbx_strand_id
1 'polypeptide(L)'
;MEDLLILSKKLALSQGPQLIAMARDSDGYVYVYNDGDFSTGSISFQATGSPFALDAWTGEETPITEYSVSQGRTNISFSLKSTETRIVKFSASRKSANNESHVIWSSDSVLGYYVDSGKVWAKAAASDSATSVKLSSGKTVTLDQQGQSQISLGNWSVVLEQWLPPDNLYDVETVANKKNVSLSVSGFSLSSWKDLGYQNSSGVA
;
A
#
# COMPACT_ATOMS: atom_id res chain seq x y z
N MET A 1 2.10 -17.27 32.15
CA MET A 1 2.87 -16.02 32.03
C MET A 1 4.11 -16.40 31.27
N GLU A 2 4.07 -16.31 29.93
CA GLU A 2 5.23 -16.63 29.10
C GLU A 2 5.96 -15.33 28.83
N ASP A 3 7.22 -15.26 29.24
CA ASP A 3 8.08 -14.11 29.02
C ASP A 3 8.21 -13.81 27.52
N LEU A 4 7.93 -12.56 27.14
CA LEU A 4 8.25 -12.01 25.82
C LEU A 4 9.77 -11.86 25.72
N LEU A 5 10.49 -12.96 25.54
CA LEU A 5 11.93 -12.96 25.40
C LEU A 5 12.27 -12.57 23.96
N ILE A 6 12.68 -11.33 23.72
CA ILE A 6 13.13 -10.92 22.40
C ILE A 6 14.54 -11.43 22.19
N LEU A 7 14.66 -12.53 21.45
CA LEU A 7 15.93 -12.98 20.92
C LEU A 7 16.34 -12.04 19.79
N SER A 8 16.93 -10.89 20.16
CA SER A 8 17.70 -10.06 19.24
C SER A 8 18.90 -10.89 18.78
N LYS A 9 18.78 -11.55 17.64
CA LYS A 9 19.98 -11.98 16.93
C LYS A 9 20.57 -10.71 16.33
N LYS A 10 21.43 -10.04 17.09
CA LYS A 10 22.39 -9.05 16.59
C LYS A 10 23.34 -9.82 15.67
N LEU A 11 22.90 -10.13 14.46
CA LEU A 11 23.79 -10.54 13.40
C LEU A 11 24.28 -9.25 12.74
N ALA A 12 25.54 -8.98 13.04
CA ALA A 12 26.35 -7.92 12.48
C ALA A 12 26.03 -7.62 11.01
N LEU A 13 25.42 -6.46 10.77
CA LEU A 13 25.77 -5.52 9.70
C LEU A 13 25.58 -4.12 10.32
N SER A 14 26.54 -3.23 10.13
CA SER A 14 26.66 -1.97 10.88
C SER A 14 25.65 -0.88 10.51
N GLN A 15 24.49 -1.24 9.94
CA GLN A 15 23.37 -0.39 9.56
C GLN A 15 22.14 -1.33 9.48
N GLY A 16 21.18 -1.27 10.39
CA GLY A 16 20.07 -2.23 10.39
C GLY A 16 19.10 -2.05 11.56
N PRO A 17 17.84 -2.49 11.43
CA PRO A 17 16.78 -2.08 12.34
C PRO A 17 17.07 -2.39 13.81
N GLN A 18 16.97 -1.35 14.65
CA GLN A 18 17.02 -1.41 16.09
C GLN A 18 15.64 -1.81 16.63
N LEU A 19 15.63 -2.64 17.68
CA LEU A 19 14.42 -3.15 18.30
C LEU A 19 14.40 -2.74 19.78
N ILE A 20 13.32 -2.08 20.19
CA ILE A 20 12.99 -1.84 21.59
C ILE A 20 11.64 -2.50 21.84
N ALA A 21 11.45 -3.12 23.00
CA ALA A 21 10.16 -3.69 23.32
C ALA A 21 9.75 -3.48 24.77
N MET A 22 8.44 -3.54 24.93
CA MET A 22 7.75 -3.31 26.17
C MET A 22 6.56 -4.26 26.24
N ALA A 23 6.36 -4.90 27.39
CA ALA A 23 5.18 -5.69 27.66
C ALA A 23 4.20 -4.84 28.49
N ARG A 24 2.90 -4.93 28.19
CA ARG A 24 1.84 -4.34 29.00
C ARG A 24 0.70 -5.35 29.14
N ASP A 25 0.43 -5.76 30.38
CA ASP A 25 -0.57 -6.78 30.71
C ASP A 25 -0.28 -8.12 29.99
N SER A 26 -1.27 -8.68 29.29
CA SER A 26 -1.11 -9.88 28.45
C SER A 26 -0.60 -9.58 27.04
N ASP A 27 -0.62 -8.32 26.60
CA ASP A 27 -0.25 -7.93 25.24
C ASP A 27 1.24 -7.51 25.18
N GLY A 28 1.91 -7.87 24.08
CA GLY A 28 3.29 -7.48 23.83
C GLY A 28 3.37 -6.36 22.81
N TYR A 29 4.25 -5.37 23.02
CA TYR A 29 4.49 -4.29 22.06
C TYR A 29 5.98 -4.24 21.70
N VAL A 30 6.26 -4.13 20.41
CA VAL A 30 7.62 -4.01 19.89
C VAL A 30 7.72 -2.79 19.01
N TYR A 31 8.62 -1.88 19.38
CA TYR A 31 9.02 -0.73 18.59
C TYR A 31 10.21 -1.12 17.70
N VAL A 32 9.99 -1.01 16.39
CA VAL A 32 10.96 -1.27 15.34
C VAL A 32 11.38 0.08 14.77
N TYR A 33 12.68 0.36 14.77
CA TYR A 33 13.24 1.58 14.20
C TYR A 33 14.35 1.23 13.21
N ASN A 34 14.28 1.76 12.01
CA ASN A 34 15.37 1.60 11.04
C ASN A 34 16.40 2.71 11.22
N ASP A 35 17.57 2.38 11.77
CA ASP A 35 18.67 3.34 12.01
C ASP A 35 19.63 3.51 10.82
N GLY A 36 19.39 2.79 9.72
CA GLY A 36 20.20 2.85 8.50
C GLY A 36 19.45 3.39 7.28
N ASP A 37 19.88 2.98 6.09
CA ASP A 37 19.21 3.29 4.82
C ASP A 37 17.95 2.44 4.62
N PHE A 38 17.26 2.62 3.49
CA PHE A 38 16.13 1.76 3.09
C PHE A 38 16.50 0.28 3.17
N SER A 39 15.69 -0.51 3.89
CA SER A 39 15.92 -1.93 4.09
C SER A 39 14.62 -2.73 4.03
N THR A 40 14.70 -3.92 3.45
CA THR A 40 13.64 -4.92 3.47
C THR A 40 14.12 -6.19 4.15
N GLY A 41 13.23 -6.91 4.83
CA GLY A 41 13.60 -8.15 5.52
C GLY A 41 12.50 -8.68 6.42
N SER A 42 12.77 -9.81 7.07
CA SER A 42 11.86 -10.43 8.03
C SER A 42 12.41 -10.32 9.44
N ILE A 43 11.54 -9.94 10.39
CA ILE A 43 11.86 -9.90 11.81
C ILE A 43 11.08 -11.02 12.51
N SER A 44 11.80 -11.80 13.32
CA SER A 44 11.26 -12.91 14.10
C SER A 44 11.03 -12.48 15.55
N PHE A 45 9.77 -12.54 15.98
CA PHE A 45 9.33 -12.15 17.32
C PHE A 45 8.99 -13.40 18.12
N GLN A 46 9.46 -13.50 19.37
CA GLN A 46 9.05 -14.55 20.29
C GLN A 46 7.67 -14.25 20.88
N ALA A 47 6.66 -14.29 20.03
CA ALA A 47 5.26 -14.05 20.35
C ALA A 47 4.38 -14.93 19.45
N THR A 48 3.21 -15.34 19.95
CA THR A 48 2.25 -16.20 19.23
C THR A 48 0.85 -15.56 19.12
N GLY A 49 0.66 -14.36 19.64
CA GLY A 49 -0.56 -13.57 19.47
C GLY A 49 -0.71 -13.02 18.05
N SER A 50 -1.94 -12.72 17.62
CA SER A 50 -2.19 -12.08 16.33
C SER A 50 -1.54 -10.68 16.30
N PRO A 51 -0.71 -10.35 15.28
CA PRO A 51 0.00 -9.09 15.19
C PRO A 51 -0.87 -7.96 14.61
N PHE A 52 -0.66 -6.75 15.14
CA PHE A 52 -1.29 -5.50 14.69
C PHE A 52 -0.22 -4.42 14.54
N ALA A 53 -0.32 -3.60 13.50
CA ALA A 53 0.40 -2.35 13.38
C ALA A 53 -0.34 -1.29 14.21
N LEU A 54 0.37 -0.60 15.09
CA LEU A 54 -0.17 0.47 15.91
C LEU A 54 0.30 1.83 15.37
N ASP A 55 -0.65 2.72 15.11
CA ASP A 55 -0.36 4.13 14.87
C ASP A 55 -0.07 4.83 16.20
N ALA A 56 1.15 5.37 16.33
CA ALA A 56 1.58 6.00 17.58
C ALA A 56 0.86 7.32 17.89
N TRP A 57 0.22 7.94 16.89
CA TRP A 57 -0.41 9.25 16.99
C TRP A 57 -1.90 9.16 17.26
N THR A 58 -2.60 8.26 16.56
CA THR A 58 -4.04 8.06 16.68
C THR A 58 -4.40 6.95 17.66
N GLY A 59 -3.47 6.02 17.93
CA GLY A 59 -3.73 4.80 18.69
C GLY A 59 -4.50 3.75 17.88
N GLU A 60 -4.67 3.93 16.58
CA GLU A 60 -5.37 2.98 15.72
C GLU A 60 -4.58 1.67 15.56
N GLU A 61 -5.27 0.54 15.66
CA GLU A 61 -4.69 -0.80 15.48
C GLU A 61 -5.15 -1.41 14.16
N THR A 62 -4.24 -1.59 13.22
CA THR A 62 -4.49 -2.24 11.94
C THR A 62 -3.96 -3.68 11.95
N PRO A 63 -4.76 -4.71 11.63
CA PRO A 63 -4.28 -6.09 11.57
C PRO A 63 -3.13 -6.27 10.58
N ILE A 64 -2.03 -6.90 11.02
CA ILE A 64 -1.00 -7.39 10.11
C ILE A 64 -1.48 -8.74 9.58
N THR A 65 -1.90 -8.76 8.32
CA THR A 65 -2.60 -9.92 7.74
C THR A 65 -1.63 -10.98 7.21
N GLU A 66 -0.44 -10.59 6.78
CA GLU A 66 0.60 -11.48 6.29
C GLU A 66 1.73 -11.65 7.30
N TYR A 67 1.87 -12.86 7.82
CA TYR A 67 2.92 -13.27 8.76
C TYR A 67 2.97 -14.80 8.84
N SER A 68 4.03 -15.36 9.41
CA SER A 68 4.11 -16.81 9.65
C SER A 68 4.41 -17.10 11.11
N VAL A 69 3.83 -18.19 11.63
CA VAL A 69 4.12 -18.67 12.99
C VAL A 69 4.86 -20.00 12.90
N SER A 70 6.06 -20.07 13.48
CA SER A 70 6.84 -21.30 13.55
C SER A 70 7.64 -21.35 14.86
N GLN A 71 7.66 -22.52 15.50
CA GLN A 71 8.42 -22.77 16.74
C GLN A 71 8.17 -21.72 17.85
N GLY A 72 6.91 -21.29 18.01
CA GLY A 72 6.52 -20.28 19.02
C GLY A 72 6.95 -18.85 18.67
N ARG A 73 7.34 -18.60 17.42
CA ARG A 73 7.72 -17.28 16.93
C ARG A 73 6.84 -16.83 15.79
N THR A 74 6.55 -15.54 15.77
CA THR A 74 5.86 -14.86 14.66
C THR A 74 6.89 -14.14 13.81
N ASN A 75 6.91 -14.38 12.51
CA ASN A 75 7.80 -13.72 11.55
C ASN A 75 6.98 -12.77 10.68
N ILE A 76 7.41 -11.51 10.60
CA ILE A 76 6.73 -10.46 9.85
C ILE A 76 7.75 -9.82 8.92
N SER A 77 7.36 -9.63 7.66
CA SER A 77 8.16 -8.92 6.66
C SER A 77 7.96 -7.41 6.78
N PHE A 78 9.05 -6.65 6.73
CA PHE A 78 9.05 -5.20 6.76
C PHE A 78 9.80 -4.62 5.56
N SER A 79 9.36 -3.44 5.15
CA SER A 79 10.06 -2.53 4.25
C SER A 79 10.08 -1.18 4.96
N LEU A 80 11.26 -0.75 5.42
CA LEU A 80 11.43 0.45 6.23
C LEU A 80 12.38 1.41 5.52
N LYS A 81 11.94 2.65 5.36
CA LYS A 81 12.81 3.76 4.92
C LYS A 81 13.79 4.12 6.03
N SER A 82 14.80 4.92 5.68
CA SER A 82 15.70 5.46 6.68
C SER A 82 14.92 6.23 7.75
N THR A 83 15.27 6.00 9.02
CA THR A 83 14.63 6.58 10.22
C THR A 83 13.16 6.23 10.43
N GLU A 84 12.61 5.30 9.64
CA GLU A 84 11.21 4.92 9.76
C GLU A 84 10.97 4.03 10.98
N THR A 85 9.82 4.23 11.62
CA THR A 85 9.42 3.52 12.83
C THR A 85 8.13 2.73 12.60
N ARG A 86 8.00 1.59 13.29
CA ARG A 86 6.76 0.81 13.39
C ARG A 86 6.57 0.33 14.81
N ILE A 87 5.32 0.29 15.27
CA ILE A 87 4.96 -0.39 16.51
C ILE A 87 4.13 -1.61 16.14
N VAL A 88 4.56 -2.77 16.61
CA VAL A 88 3.85 -4.04 16.45
C VAL A 88 3.29 -4.45 17.79
N LYS A 89 1.97 -4.59 17.86
CA LYS A 89 1.26 -5.16 19.00
C LYS A 89 0.96 -6.63 18.73
N PHE A 90 1.23 -7.49 19.71
CA PHE A 90 0.81 -8.88 19.73
C PHE A 90 -0.32 -9.04 20.75
N SER A 91 -1.53 -9.28 20.26
CA SER A 91 -2.72 -9.44 21.11
C SER A 91 -2.77 -10.85 21.69
N ALA A 92 -2.79 -10.99 23.02
CA ALA A 92 -2.94 -12.30 23.67
C ALA A 92 -4.38 -12.80 23.71
N SER A 93 -5.36 -11.90 23.59
CA SER A 93 -6.78 -12.26 23.50
C SER A 93 -7.13 -12.96 22.19
N ARG A 94 -6.34 -12.72 21.13
CA ARG A 94 -6.44 -13.39 19.83
C ARG A 94 -5.23 -14.29 19.61
N LYS A 95 -5.38 -15.56 19.95
CA LYS A 95 -4.34 -16.56 19.66
C LYS A 95 -4.32 -16.83 18.16
N SER A 96 -3.23 -16.46 17.49
CA SER A 96 -3.00 -16.80 16.08
C SER A 96 -3.03 -18.32 15.84
N ALA A 97 -2.74 -19.12 16.87
CA ALA A 97 -2.76 -20.58 16.84
C ALA A 97 -4.16 -21.21 16.67
N ASN A 98 -5.26 -20.46 16.89
CA ASN A 98 -6.60 -21.05 16.96
C ASN A 98 -7.56 -20.36 15.98
N ASN A 99 -7.59 -20.85 14.73
CA ASN A 99 -8.68 -20.66 13.76
C ASN A 99 -8.82 -19.30 13.06
N GLU A 100 -8.00 -18.29 13.34
CA GLU A 100 -7.95 -17.06 12.52
C GLU A 100 -7.12 -17.31 11.25
N SER A 101 -7.79 -17.40 10.10
CA SER A 101 -7.13 -17.55 8.79
C SER A 101 -6.37 -16.26 8.47
N HIS A 102 -5.04 -16.33 8.47
CA HIS A 102 -4.14 -15.25 8.04
C HIS A 102 -3.38 -15.67 6.78
N VAL A 103 -2.71 -14.72 6.14
CA VAL A 103 -1.86 -15.00 4.99
C VAL A 103 -0.48 -15.38 5.48
N ILE A 104 0.09 -16.47 4.96
CA ILE A 104 1.45 -16.90 5.31
C ILE A 104 2.44 -16.64 4.18
N TRP A 105 1.94 -16.39 2.98
CA TRP A 105 2.73 -16.09 1.79
C TRP A 105 1.84 -15.54 0.68
N SER A 106 2.39 -14.64 -0.11
CA SER A 106 1.80 -14.17 -1.36
C SER A 106 2.84 -13.92 -2.45
N SER A 107 2.37 -13.79 -3.68
CA SER A 107 3.20 -13.35 -4.80
C SER A 107 3.44 -11.83 -4.73
N ASP A 108 4.56 -11.36 -5.29
CA ASP A 108 4.96 -9.95 -5.28
C ASP A 108 3.95 -8.98 -5.92
N SER A 109 3.06 -9.49 -6.76
CA SER A 109 1.94 -8.76 -7.36
C SER A 109 0.84 -8.39 -6.37
N VAL A 110 0.84 -8.94 -5.15
CA VAL A 110 -0.08 -8.53 -4.08
C VAL A 110 0.43 -7.24 -3.44
N LEU A 111 -0.40 -6.20 -3.51
CA LEU A 111 -0.07 -4.84 -3.08
C LEU A 111 -0.47 -4.57 -1.63
N GLY A 112 -1.29 -5.43 -1.04
CA GLY A 112 -1.71 -5.32 0.34
C GLY A 112 -2.99 -6.08 0.64
N TYR A 113 -3.40 -6.01 1.90
CA TYR A 113 -4.59 -6.68 2.42
C TYR A 113 -5.51 -5.71 3.12
N TYR A 114 -6.79 -6.06 3.12
CA TYR A 114 -7.80 -5.41 3.93
C TYR A 114 -8.67 -6.49 4.57
N VAL A 115 -8.99 -6.32 5.85
CA VAL A 115 -9.84 -7.25 6.59
C VAL A 115 -11.18 -6.60 6.82
N ASP A 116 -12.25 -7.25 6.36
CA ASP A 116 -13.63 -6.80 6.57
C ASP A 116 -14.50 -7.97 6.97
N SER A 117 -15.24 -7.79 8.07
CA SER A 117 -16.25 -8.76 8.53
C SER A 117 -15.70 -10.20 8.63
N GLY A 118 -14.45 -10.35 9.07
CA GLY A 118 -13.76 -11.65 9.20
C GLY A 118 -13.24 -12.26 7.89
N LYS A 119 -13.31 -11.53 6.77
CA LYS A 119 -12.77 -11.94 5.47
C LYS A 119 -11.51 -11.15 5.15
N VAL A 120 -10.56 -11.82 4.52
CA VAL A 120 -9.34 -11.20 3.99
C VAL A 120 -9.55 -10.89 2.51
N TRP A 121 -9.40 -9.63 2.16
CA TRP A 121 -9.36 -9.13 0.79
C TRP A 121 -7.90 -8.86 0.42
N ALA A 122 -7.44 -9.44 -0.69
CA ALA A 122 -6.11 -9.16 -1.25
C ALA A 122 -6.26 -8.17 -2.40
N LYS A 123 -5.55 -7.04 -2.31
CA LYS A 123 -5.38 -6.11 -3.43
C LYS A 123 -4.18 -6.56 -4.22
N ALA A 124 -4.33 -6.70 -5.54
CA ALA A 124 -3.22 -7.11 -6.38
C ALA A 124 -3.17 -6.31 -7.68
N ALA A 125 -1.97 -6.21 -8.24
CA ALA A 125 -1.73 -5.54 -9.50
C ALA A 125 -2.39 -6.31 -10.65
N ALA A 126 -2.79 -5.61 -11.71
CA ALA A 126 -3.12 -6.25 -12.97
C ALA A 126 -1.87 -6.97 -13.52
N SER A 127 -2.01 -8.23 -13.92
CA SER A 127 -0.88 -9.03 -14.41
C SER A 127 -1.36 -10.21 -15.23
N ASP A 128 -0.65 -10.51 -16.32
CA ASP A 128 -0.86 -11.74 -17.10
C ASP A 128 -0.32 -12.99 -16.38
N SER A 129 0.49 -12.79 -15.32
CA SER A 129 1.01 -13.88 -14.50
C SER A 129 0.05 -14.24 -13.38
N ALA A 130 -0.09 -15.55 -13.12
CA ALA A 130 -0.91 -16.04 -12.02
C ALA A 130 -0.39 -15.51 -10.68
N THR A 131 -1.28 -14.92 -9.91
CA THR A 131 -0.97 -14.46 -8.55
C THR A 131 -1.65 -15.36 -7.55
N SER A 132 -0.92 -15.74 -6.51
CA SER A 132 -1.43 -16.66 -5.49
C SER A 132 -1.23 -16.10 -4.08
N VAL A 133 -2.18 -16.43 -3.22
CA VAL A 133 -2.13 -16.16 -1.78
C VAL A 133 -2.29 -17.49 -1.05
N LYS A 134 -1.39 -17.79 -0.12
CA LYS A 134 -1.46 -18.98 0.73
C LYS A 134 -1.91 -18.60 2.13
N LEU A 135 -2.97 -19.24 2.60
CA LEU A 135 -3.54 -19.02 3.92
C LEU A 135 -2.94 -20.00 4.95
N SER A 136 -3.01 -19.61 6.22
CA SER A 136 -2.59 -20.44 7.36
C SER A 136 -3.36 -21.76 7.47
N SER A 137 -4.56 -21.84 6.90
CA SER A 137 -5.33 -23.08 6.75
C SER A 137 -4.75 -24.09 5.76
N GLY A 138 -3.68 -23.73 5.05
CA GLY A 138 -3.08 -24.52 3.98
C GLY A 138 -3.74 -24.31 2.61
N LYS A 139 -4.87 -23.60 2.55
CA LYS A 139 -5.54 -23.24 1.29
C LYS A 139 -4.71 -22.23 0.51
N THR A 140 -4.45 -22.52 -0.76
CA THR A 140 -3.94 -21.55 -1.73
C THR A 140 -5.11 -21.02 -2.56
N VAL A 141 -5.19 -19.71 -2.71
CA VAL A 141 -6.16 -19.01 -3.56
C VAL A 141 -5.40 -18.35 -4.70
N THR A 142 -5.74 -18.71 -5.93
CA THR A 142 -5.27 -18.01 -7.13
C THR A 142 -6.20 -16.83 -7.40
N LEU A 143 -5.63 -15.65 -7.57
CA LEU A 143 -6.35 -14.43 -7.92
C LEU A 143 -6.38 -14.29 -9.44
N ASP A 144 -7.57 -14.13 -9.99
CA ASP A 144 -7.72 -13.76 -11.40
C ASP A 144 -7.49 -12.26 -11.54
N GLN A 145 -6.41 -11.90 -12.24
CA GLN A 145 -5.95 -10.52 -12.42
C GLN A 145 -5.97 -10.17 -13.89
N GLN A 146 -7.14 -10.29 -14.50
CA GLN A 146 -7.35 -9.77 -15.85
C GLN A 146 -7.02 -8.27 -15.85
N GLY A 147 -5.84 -7.93 -16.36
CA GLY A 147 -5.51 -6.56 -16.66
C GLY A 147 -6.45 -6.05 -17.74
N GLN A 148 -6.77 -4.75 -17.71
CA GLN A 148 -7.37 -4.15 -18.89
C GLN A 148 -6.32 -4.17 -20.00
N SER A 149 -6.72 -4.63 -21.20
CA SER A 149 -5.85 -4.62 -22.36
C SER A 149 -5.30 -3.20 -22.57
N GLN A 150 -3.99 -3.11 -22.80
CA GLN A 150 -3.36 -1.84 -23.13
C GLN A 150 -4.06 -1.23 -24.35
N ILE A 151 -4.60 -0.03 -24.18
CA ILE A 151 -5.18 0.73 -25.28
C ILE A 151 -4.01 1.39 -26.02
N SER A 152 -3.82 1.00 -27.27
CA SER A 152 -2.90 1.72 -28.16
C SER A 152 -3.61 2.99 -28.62
N LEU A 153 -3.08 4.15 -28.23
CA LEU A 153 -3.55 5.42 -28.76
C LEU A 153 -3.18 5.49 -30.24
N GLY A 154 -4.15 5.81 -31.10
CA GLY A 154 -3.89 6.27 -32.46
C GLY A 154 -4.07 7.78 -32.53
N ASN A 155 -4.30 8.30 -33.74
CA ASN A 155 -4.71 9.69 -33.90
C ASN A 155 -5.97 9.95 -33.06
N TRP A 156 -5.91 10.98 -32.23
CA TRP A 156 -6.99 11.30 -31.29
C TRP A 156 -7.43 12.75 -31.48
N SER A 157 -8.64 13.04 -31.02
CA SER A 157 -9.19 14.40 -31.02
C SER A 157 -9.59 14.79 -29.62
N VAL A 158 -9.23 16.00 -29.22
CA VAL A 158 -9.73 16.64 -28.00
C VAL A 158 -10.55 17.86 -28.35
N VAL A 159 -11.63 18.07 -27.61
CA VAL A 159 -12.44 19.28 -27.70
C VAL A 159 -12.13 20.13 -26.48
N LEU A 160 -11.49 21.26 -26.71
CA LEU A 160 -11.23 22.28 -25.71
C LEU A 160 -12.40 23.24 -25.63
N GLU A 161 -12.94 23.42 -24.44
CA GLU A 161 -13.84 24.51 -24.13
C GLU A 161 -13.02 25.71 -23.63
N GLN A 162 -13.04 26.79 -24.40
CA GLN A 162 -12.33 28.02 -24.09
C GLN A 162 -13.32 29.13 -23.71
N TRP A 163 -12.97 29.83 -22.64
CA TRP A 163 -13.71 30.95 -22.08
C TRP A 163 -12.90 32.22 -22.34
N LEU A 164 -13.33 33.01 -23.32
CA LEU A 164 -12.68 34.25 -23.74
C LEU A 164 -13.39 35.45 -23.08
N PRO A 165 -12.69 36.59 -22.93
CA PRO A 165 -13.35 37.82 -22.50
C PRO A 165 -14.50 38.19 -23.46
N PRO A 166 -15.51 38.94 -22.97
CA PRO A 166 -16.54 39.51 -23.83
C PRO A 166 -15.93 40.40 -24.92
N ASP A 167 -16.53 40.43 -26.11
CA ASP A 167 -16.05 41.27 -27.21
C ASP A 167 -16.14 42.76 -26.88
N ASN A 168 -17.09 43.13 -26.01
CA ASN A 168 -17.23 44.45 -25.42
C ASN A 168 -17.13 44.38 -23.90
N LEU A 169 -16.05 44.94 -23.33
CA LEU A 169 -15.82 44.97 -21.89
C LEU A 169 -16.82 45.82 -21.10
N TYR A 170 -17.67 46.61 -21.77
CA TYR A 170 -18.75 47.39 -21.15
C TYR A 170 -20.11 46.69 -21.22
N ASP A 171 -20.21 45.52 -21.86
CA ASP A 171 -21.40 44.69 -21.80
C ASP A 171 -21.41 43.93 -20.47
N VAL A 172 -22.30 44.32 -19.56
CA VAL A 172 -22.41 43.74 -18.22
C VAL A 172 -23.25 42.46 -18.18
N GLU A 173 -23.98 42.16 -19.26
CA GLU A 173 -24.80 40.95 -19.37
C GLU A 173 -23.97 39.75 -19.85
N THR A 174 -23.01 40.01 -20.74
CA THR A 174 -22.11 38.97 -21.26
C THR A 174 -20.88 38.81 -20.36
N VAL A 175 -20.87 37.76 -19.53
CA VAL A 175 -19.76 37.49 -18.60
C VAL A 175 -18.51 36.93 -19.30
N ALA A 176 -18.70 36.08 -20.33
CA ALA A 176 -17.61 35.48 -21.10
C ALA A 176 -18.10 34.90 -22.43
N ASN A 177 -17.24 34.95 -23.43
CA ASN A 177 -17.44 34.32 -24.73
C ASN A 177 -16.96 32.87 -24.69
N LYS A 178 -17.91 31.94 -24.65
CA LYS A 178 -17.65 30.51 -24.62
C LYS A 178 -17.53 29.94 -26.04
N LYS A 179 -16.43 29.23 -26.34
CA LYS A 179 -16.19 28.60 -27.64
C LYS A 179 -15.55 27.22 -27.50
N ASN A 180 -15.88 26.30 -28.39
CA ASN A 180 -15.22 25.00 -28.48
C ASN A 180 -14.19 24.98 -29.61
N VAL A 181 -13.04 24.34 -29.40
CA VAL A 181 -12.00 24.10 -30.40
C VAL A 181 -11.63 22.63 -30.38
N SER A 182 -11.74 21.99 -31.55
CA SER A 182 -11.28 20.62 -31.72
C SER A 182 -9.83 20.62 -32.18
N LEU A 183 -8.98 19.85 -31.51
CA LEU A 183 -7.62 19.56 -31.94
C LEU A 183 -7.48 18.11 -32.30
N SER A 184 -6.95 17.85 -33.48
CA SER A 184 -6.48 16.53 -33.86
C SER A 184 -5.00 16.41 -33.52
N VAL A 185 -4.66 15.41 -32.71
CA VAL A 185 -3.29 15.12 -32.32
C VAL A 185 -2.89 13.81 -32.99
N SER A 186 -1.81 13.90 -33.78
CA SER A 186 -1.22 12.74 -34.45
C SER A 186 -0.24 12.05 -33.52
N GLY A 187 -0.30 10.72 -33.45
CA GLY A 187 0.70 9.93 -32.73
C GLY A 187 0.08 8.92 -31.76
N PHE A 188 0.96 8.29 -30.99
CA PHE A 188 0.62 7.16 -30.11
C PHE A 188 0.84 7.48 -28.62
N SER A 189 1.09 8.75 -28.27
CA SER A 189 1.36 9.21 -26.90
C SER A 189 0.45 10.37 -26.49
N LEU A 190 0.12 10.42 -25.20
CA LEU A 190 -0.45 11.61 -24.58
C LEU A 190 0.57 12.75 -24.64
N SER A 191 0.10 13.95 -24.90
CA SER A 191 0.93 15.16 -24.98
C SER A 191 0.49 16.13 -23.89
N SER A 192 1.45 16.81 -23.26
CA SER A 192 1.08 17.81 -22.25
C SER A 192 0.33 18.98 -22.89
N TRP A 193 -0.53 19.68 -22.13
CA TRP A 193 -1.20 20.88 -22.64
C TRP A 193 -0.22 21.92 -23.21
N LYS A 194 0.95 22.05 -22.59
CA LYS A 194 2.03 22.92 -23.04
C LYS A 194 2.55 22.51 -24.42
N ASP A 195 2.74 21.21 -24.66
CA ASP A 195 3.23 20.70 -25.95
C ASP A 195 2.17 20.85 -27.06
N LEU A 196 0.89 20.87 -26.68
CA LEU A 196 -0.23 21.19 -27.56
C LEU A 196 -0.41 22.70 -27.79
N GLY A 197 0.40 23.55 -27.16
CA GLY A 197 0.35 25.02 -27.31
C GLY A 197 -0.59 25.74 -26.34
N TYR A 198 -1.08 25.08 -25.29
CA TYR A 198 -2.04 25.64 -24.33
C TYR A 198 -1.46 25.75 -22.91
N GLN A 199 -1.21 26.98 -22.46
CA GLN A 199 -0.51 27.26 -21.19
C GLN A 199 -1.45 27.53 -20.00
N ASN A 200 -2.72 27.83 -20.26
CA ASN A 200 -3.74 28.13 -19.24
C ASN A 200 -4.90 27.13 -19.32
N SER A 201 -4.55 25.84 -19.41
CA SER A 201 -5.50 24.75 -19.56
C SER A 201 -5.37 23.75 -18.42
N SER A 202 -6.51 23.18 -18.02
CA SER A 202 -6.60 22.18 -16.96
C SER A 202 -7.49 21.03 -17.42
N GLY A 203 -7.18 19.82 -16.95
CA GLY A 203 -7.85 18.59 -17.36
C GLY A 203 -6.84 17.53 -17.75
N VAL A 204 -7.32 16.35 -18.15
CA VAL A 204 -6.48 15.26 -18.64
C VAL A 204 -6.49 15.30 -20.17
N ALA A 205 -5.32 15.49 -20.77
CA ALA A 205 -5.06 15.37 -22.21
C ALA A 205 -4.29 14.10 -22.51
#